data_AF-A0A5J4XL46-F1
#
_entry.id   AF-A0A5J4XL46-F1
#
_cell.length_a   1.000
_cell.length_b   1.000
_cell.length_c   1.000
_cell.angle_alpha   90.00
_cell.angle_beta   90.00
_cell.angle_gamma   90.00
#
_symmetry.space_group_name_H-M   'P 1'
#
loop_
_entity.id
_entity.type
_entity.pdbx_description
1 polymer ?
#
loop_
_entity_poly.entity_id
_entity_poly.type
_entity_poly.pdbx_seq_one_letter_code
_entity_poly.pdbx_strand_id
1 'polypeptide(L)'
;MQADAAPWWADGEYDDDAAERANDTGTELFCNKDYCAAFTHYTDAIRLCPRKATYHCNRAATALKLQRFSIAAADARQAIRRDSQNIKAYLRAGQAQAGLQKPEEAAKWFRRALLLDKTSAAAQRGLDTAIRAHGRAHAAALQEQAGAGRGDRPGLSRRPVEAEQAAQMLHSSEGMLRAQPTSHAVHCSHAEALIACRRYSDALQHISLLQPGVDKLYLQAEGLWRQAHLAAANAALSDKSHLNQGVSLLSDLLAELQPEVCSGLYAELLVKKAAAQRQQGQLDVALQDLDCAMAWEPESAKCLQLRALVYREIGNYTQSFMDFTRLGKLMPDDAEVFEELQQAARRCLDSPEAGPKSHGHTASSTWYKTLGLHASASNADVRCAYRQLAGKWHPDKWINKSKSEQEQASKQFADISDAYAALNKA
;
A
#
# COMPACT_ATOMS: atom_id res chain seq x y z
N MET A 1 3.25 12.43 32.05
CA MET A 1 1.85 12.65 31.65
C MET A 1 1.82 13.83 30.68
N GLN A 2 2.13 13.58 29.42
CA GLN A 2 1.80 14.52 28.35
C GLN A 2 0.37 14.20 27.96
N ALA A 3 -0.50 15.22 27.99
CA ALA A 3 -1.87 15.09 27.54
C ALA A 3 -1.85 14.83 26.04
N ASP A 4 -2.39 13.68 25.63
CA ASP A 4 -2.75 13.40 24.25
C ASP A 4 -3.70 14.51 23.79
N ALA A 5 -3.21 15.40 22.91
CA ALA A 5 -4.09 16.32 22.20
C ALA A 5 -5.01 15.45 21.34
N ALA A 6 -6.32 15.54 21.59
CA ALA A 6 -7.33 14.89 20.78
C ALA A 6 -7.06 15.18 19.29
N PRO A 7 -7.24 14.21 18.38
CA PRO A 7 -7.06 14.43 16.96
C PRO A 7 -7.87 15.66 16.50
N TRP A 8 -7.39 16.42 15.50
CA TRP A 8 -8.08 17.64 15.01
C TRP A 8 -9.53 17.44 14.55
N TRP A 9 -9.99 16.17 14.45
CA TRP A 9 -11.34 15.74 14.09
C TRP A 9 -12.16 15.19 15.26
N ALA A 10 -11.60 15.17 16.48
CA ALA A 10 -12.26 14.67 17.67
C ALA A 10 -12.93 15.82 18.43
N ASP A 11 -14.26 15.89 18.25
CA ASP A 11 -15.25 16.53 19.12
C ASP A 11 -14.94 17.98 19.55
N GLY A 12 -14.99 18.89 18.58
CA GLY A 12 -15.17 20.33 18.80
C GLY A 12 -16.59 20.79 18.46
N GLU A 13 -17.04 21.91 19.02
CA GLU A 13 -18.33 22.54 18.72
C GLU A 13 -18.47 22.77 17.20
N TYR A 14 -19.44 22.09 16.58
CA TYR A 14 -19.77 22.26 15.16
C TYR A 14 -20.46 23.61 14.99
N ASP A 15 -19.79 24.57 14.34
CA ASP A 15 -20.40 25.84 13.94
C ASP A 15 -20.87 25.73 12.49
N ASP A 16 -22.11 25.22 12.33
CA ASP A 16 -22.74 25.03 11.03
C ASP A 16 -22.90 26.37 10.28
N ASP A 17 -23.19 27.47 11.00
CA ASP A 17 -23.34 28.80 10.41
C ASP A 17 -22.01 29.35 9.89
N ALA A 18 -20.93 29.20 10.64
CA ALA A 18 -19.59 29.58 10.18
C ALA A 18 -19.12 28.71 9.02
N ALA A 19 -19.45 27.41 9.04
CA ALA A 19 -19.13 26.51 7.94
C ALA A 19 -19.87 26.89 6.65
N GLU A 20 -21.15 27.28 6.74
CA GLU A 20 -21.93 27.79 5.62
C GLU A 20 -21.37 29.10 5.08
N ARG A 21 -21.09 30.08 5.95
CA ARG A 21 -20.43 31.33 5.55
C ARG A 21 -19.11 31.09 4.82
N ALA A 22 -18.26 30.20 5.34
CA ALA A 22 -16.99 29.85 4.71
C ALA A 22 -17.20 29.18 3.33
N ASN A 23 -18.19 28.30 3.19
CA ASN A 23 -18.53 27.70 1.90
C ASN A 23 -19.05 28.73 0.90
N ASP A 24 -19.85 29.70 1.34
CA ASP A 24 -20.44 30.72 0.47
C ASP A 24 -19.37 31.69 -0.02
N THR A 25 -18.48 32.15 0.87
CA THR A 25 -17.29 32.92 0.48
C THR A 25 -16.40 32.13 -0.47
N GLY A 26 -16.19 30.84 -0.22
CA GLY A 26 -15.47 29.96 -1.15
C GLY A 26 -16.13 29.86 -2.53
N THR A 27 -17.47 29.91 -2.57
CA THR A 27 -18.26 29.88 -3.82
C THR A 27 -18.14 31.19 -4.58
N GLU A 28 -18.20 32.33 -3.89
CA GLU A 28 -17.98 33.65 -4.49
C GLU A 28 -16.57 33.78 -5.08
N LEU A 29 -15.54 33.37 -4.33
CA LEU A 29 -14.15 33.38 -4.80
C LEU A 29 -13.94 32.43 -5.98
N PHE A 30 -14.60 31.27 -5.97
CA PHE A 30 -14.58 30.34 -7.10
C PHE A 30 -15.20 30.96 -8.36
N CYS A 31 -16.33 31.67 -8.22
CA CYS A 31 -16.95 32.43 -9.30
C CYS A 31 -16.04 33.55 -9.82
N ASN A 32 -15.30 34.20 -8.92
CA ASN A 32 -14.28 35.21 -9.24
C ASN A 32 -12.97 34.62 -9.82
N LYS A 33 -12.90 33.29 -9.99
CA LYS A 33 -11.73 32.54 -10.47
C LYS A 33 -10.50 32.60 -9.55
N ASP A 34 -10.64 33.08 -8.33
CA ASP A 34 -9.60 32.96 -7.30
C ASP A 34 -9.67 31.58 -6.65
N TYR A 35 -9.14 30.60 -7.37
CA TYR A 35 -9.21 29.20 -6.96
C TYR A 35 -8.32 28.92 -5.73
N CYS A 36 -7.26 29.69 -5.50
CA CYS A 36 -6.39 29.50 -4.34
C CYS A 36 -7.10 29.92 -3.06
N ALA A 37 -7.68 31.12 -3.04
CA ALA A 37 -8.44 31.60 -1.89
C ALA A 37 -9.69 30.75 -1.65
N ALA A 38 -10.42 30.41 -2.72
CA ALA A 38 -11.58 29.52 -2.63
C ALA A 38 -11.22 28.16 -1.99
N PHE A 39 -10.07 27.58 -2.35
CA PHE A 39 -9.62 26.31 -1.79
C PHE A 39 -9.39 26.39 -0.27
N THR A 40 -8.84 27.50 0.22
CA THR A 40 -8.65 27.75 1.66
C THR A 40 -10.00 27.84 2.37
N HIS A 41 -10.94 28.64 1.86
CA HIS A 41 -12.26 28.78 2.48
C HIS A 41 -13.08 27.47 2.48
N TYR A 42 -13.00 26.66 1.41
CA TYR A 42 -13.60 25.33 1.44
C TYR A 42 -12.89 24.38 2.41
N THR A 43 -11.59 24.53 2.63
CA THR A 43 -10.87 23.77 3.64
C THR A 43 -11.34 24.15 5.04
N ASP A 44 -11.58 25.43 5.30
CA ASP A 44 -12.14 25.90 6.57
C ASP A 44 -13.58 25.42 6.78
N ALA A 45 -14.42 25.44 5.74
CA ALA A 45 -15.76 24.85 5.80
C ALA A 45 -15.74 23.36 6.16
N ILE A 46 -14.78 22.59 5.62
CA ILE A 46 -14.59 21.17 5.96
C ILE A 46 -14.07 21.00 7.39
N ARG A 47 -13.20 21.89 7.87
CA ARG A 47 -12.71 21.87 9.26
C ARG A 47 -13.85 22.09 10.26
N LEU A 48 -14.72 23.06 9.97
CA LEU A 48 -15.85 23.44 10.83
C LEU A 48 -16.98 22.40 10.80
N CYS A 49 -17.29 21.82 9.63
CA CYS A 49 -18.29 20.77 9.51
C CYS A 49 -17.83 19.66 8.53
N PRO A 50 -17.06 18.67 9.02
CA PRO A 50 -16.47 17.63 8.19
C PRO A 50 -17.48 16.64 7.61
N ARG A 51 -18.73 16.62 8.09
CA ARG A 51 -19.77 15.66 7.68
C ARG A 51 -20.52 16.03 6.41
N LYS A 52 -20.51 17.30 6.00
CA LYS A 52 -21.31 17.78 4.86
C LYS A 52 -20.63 17.44 3.52
N ALA A 53 -21.30 16.63 2.69
CA ALA A 53 -20.75 16.17 1.41
C ALA A 53 -20.43 17.32 0.44
N THR A 54 -21.25 18.38 0.47
CA THR A 54 -21.14 19.55 -0.41
C THR A 54 -19.78 20.23 -0.31
N TYR A 55 -19.22 20.36 0.89
CA TYR A 55 -17.96 21.07 1.10
C TYR A 55 -16.78 20.32 0.50
N HIS A 56 -16.71 19.00 0.72
CA HIS A 56 -15.76 18.12 0.04
C HIS A 56 -15.93 18.18 -1.48
N CYS A 57 -17.17 18.22 -1.97
CA CYS A 57 -17.46 18.30 -3.39
C CYS A 57 -16.97 19.63 -4.00
N ASN A 58 -17.17 20.76 -3.32
CA ASN A 58 -16.77 22.08 -3.77
C ASN A 58 -15.24 22.27 -3.72
N ARG A 59 -14.58 21.75 -2.67
CA ARG A 59 -13.12 21.70 -2.61
C ARG A 59 -12.53 20.84 -3.72
N ALA A 60 -13.12 19.68 -4.01
CA ALA A 60 -12.71 18.83 -5.14
C ALA A 60 -12.81 19.58 -6.48
N ALA A 61 -13.87 20.35 -6.70
CA ALA A 61 -14.04 21.16 -7.90
C ALA A 61 -12.91 22.19 -8.06
N THR A 62 -12.55 22.83 -6.96
CA THR A 62 -11.49 23.85 -6.91
C THR A 62 -10.11 23.22 -7.11
N ALA A 63 -9.86 22.06 -6.48
CA ALA A 63 -8.65 21.28 -6.66
C ALA A 63 -8.44 20.86 -8.13
N LEU A 64 -9.50 20.49 -8.85
CA LEU A 64 -9.43 20.21 -10.30
C LEU A 64 -9.01 21.43 -11.11
N LYS A 65 -9.51 22.63 -10.77
CA LYS A 65 -9.10 23.88 -11.44
C LYS A 65 -7.64 24.22 -11.18
N LEU A 66 -7.14 23.89 -9.98
CA LEU A 66 -5.74 24.03 -9.60
C LEU A 66 -4.84 22.87 -10.08
N GLN A 67 -5.36 21.92 -10.86
CA GLN A 67 -4.65 20.70 -11.30
C GLN A 67 -4.09 19.84 -10.15
N ARG A 68 -4.64 19.98 -8.95
CA ARG A 68 -4.30 19.16 -7.77
C ARG A 68 -5.13 17.87 -7.79
N PHE A 69 -4.85 17.01 -8.77
CA PHE A 69 -5.72 15.86 -9.08
C PHE A 69 -5.77 14.81 -7.96
N SER A 70 -4.69 14.61 -7.21
CA SER A 70 -4.65 13.68 -6.06
C SER A 70 -5.62 14.10 -4.95
N ILE A 71 -5.58 15.38 -4.57
CA ILE A 71 -6.47 15.97 -3.57
C ILE A 71 -7.93 15.94 -4.07
N ALA A 72 -8.16 16.31 -5.33
CA ALA A 72 -9.49 16.26 -5.94
C ALA A 72 -10.10 14.85 -5.88
N ALA A 73 -9.29 13.80 -6.13
CA ALA A 73 -9.74 12.42 -6.06
C ALA A 73 -10.10 12.00 -4.62
N ALA A 74 -9.30 12.40 -3.64
CA ALA A 74 -9.55 12.11 -2.22
C ALA A 74 -10.84 12.79 -1.73
N ASP A 75 -11.00 14.08 -2.04
CA ASP A 75 -12.18 14.87 -1.66
C ASP A 75 -13.46 14.37 -2.33
N ALA A 76 -13.39 14.02 -3.62
CA ALA A 76 -14.51 13.43 -4.32
C ALA A 76 -14.94 12.09 -3.69
N ARG A 77 -13.98 11.24 -3.27
CA ARG A 77 -14.29 10.00 -2.53
C ARG A 77 -14.92 10.29 -1.16
N GLN A 78 -14.47 11.33 -0.45
CA GLN A 78 -15.06 11.75 0.82
C GLN A 78 -16.50 12.25 0.64
N ALA A 79 -16.76 13.03 -0.41
CA ALA A 79 -18.10 13.47 -0.77
C ALA A 79 -19.03 12.29 -1.09
N ILE A 80 -18.56 11.32 -1.88
CA ILE A 80 -19.32 10.09 -2.23
C ILE A 80 -19.63 9.24 -0.99
N ARG A 81 -18.68 9.12 -0.06
CA ARG A 81 -18.91 8.37 1.20
C ARG A 81 -20.03 8.97 2.05
N ARG A 82 -20.17 10.30 2.02
CA ARG A 82 -21.18 11.04 2.80
C ARG A 82 -22.52 11.09 2.09
N ASP A 83 -22.49 11.30 0.77
CA ASP A 83 -23.65 11.32 -0.09
C ASP A 83 -23.39 10.48 -1.35
N SER A 84 -23.92 9.26 -1.33
CA SER A 84 -23.79 8.30 -2.42
C SER A 84 -24.66 8.65 -3.64
N GLN A 85 -25.56 9.62 -3.53
CA GLN A 85 -26.40 10.11 -4.62
C GLN A 85 -25.82 11.37 -5.29
N ASN A 86 -24.68 11.88 -4.81
CA ASN A 86 -24.07 13.09 -5.34
C ASN A 86 -23.39 12.87 -6.71
N ILE A 87 -24.14 13.03 -7.80
CA ILE A 87 -23.66 12.88 -9.18
C ILE A 87 -22.43 13.76 -9.46
N LYS A 88 -22.38 14.99 -8.93
CA LYS A 88 -21.24 15.92 -9.13
C LYS A 88 -19.96 15.36 -8.53
N ALA A 89 -20.04 14.65 -7.41
CA ALA A 89 -18.89 14.01 -6.77
C ALA A 89 -18.30 12.90 -7.66
N TYR A 90 -19.15 12.05 -8.25
CA TYR A 90 -18.72 11.02 -9.21
C TYR A 90 -18.07 11.61 -10.46
N LEU A 91 -18.65 12.69 -11.01
CA LEU A 91 -18.06 13.42 -12.14
C LEU A 91 -16.66 13.97 -11.81
N ARG A 92 -16.51 14.58 -10.64
CA ARG A 92 -15.24 15.14 -10.17
C ARG A 92 -14.21 14.05 -9.91
N ALA A 93 -14.61 12.90 -9.37
CA ALA A 93 -13.73 11.73 -9.22
C ALA A 93 -13.23 11.22 -10.57
N GLY A 94 -14.11 11.09 -11.57
CA GLY A 94 -13.72 10.70 -12.93
C GLY A 94 -12.73 11.66 -13.57
N GLN A 95 -12.97 12.97 -13.44
CA GLN A 95 -12.07 14.02 -13.93
C GLN A 95 -10.71 13.99 -13.22
N ALA A 96 -10.70 13.78 -11.90
CA ALA A 96 -9.47 13.69 -11.13
C ALA A 96 -8.62 12.49 -11.57
N GLN A 97 -9.24 11.31 -11.74
CA GLN A 97 -8.53 10.11 -12.20
C GLN A 97 -8.03 10.23 -13.64
N ALA A 98 -8.78 10.93 -14.51
CA ALA A 98 -8.32 11.24 -15.85
C ALA A 98 -7.07 12.16 -15.81
N GLY A 99 -7.06 13.16 -14.92
CA GLY A 99 -5.89 14.03 -14.69
C GLY A 99 -4.67 13.29 -14.12
N LEU A 100 -4.89 12.22 -13.35
CA LEU A 100 -3.84 11.32 -12.85
C LEU A 100 -3.36 10.29 -13.90
N GLN A 101 -3.78 10.40 -15.16
CA GLN A 101 -3.48 9.45 -16.23
C GLN A 101 -3.91 8.01 -15.93
N LYS A 102 -5.00 7.84 -15.16
CA LYS A 102 -5.62 6.54 -14.85
C LYS A 102 -6.97 6.40 -15.58
N PRO A 103 -6.98 6.18 -16.90
CA PRO A 103 -8.21 6.20 -17.70
C PRO A 103 -9.18 5.07 -17.33
N GLU A 104 -8.70 3.92 -16.85
CA GLU A 104 -9.55 2.82 -16.38
C GLU A 104 -10.37 3.20 -15.13
N GLU A 105 -9.71 3.78 -14.13
CA GLU A 105 -10.38 4.25 -12.91
C GLU A 105 -11.34 5.38 -13.24
N ALA A 106 -10.94 6.31 -14.12
CA ALA A 106 -11.81 7.39 -14.58
C ALA A 106 -13.11 6.86 -15.21
N ALA A 107 -13.01 5.85 -16.07
CA ALA A 107 -14.17 5.22 -16.70
C ALA A 107 -15.13 4.58 -15.68
N LYS A 108 -14.60 3.96 -14.61
CA LYS A 108 -15.43 3.39 -13.52
C LYS A 108 -16.28 4.47 -12.85
N TRP A 109 -15.70 5.63 -12.54
CA TRP A 109 -16.43 6.73 -11.91
C TRP A 109 -17.47 7.37 -12.84
N PHE A 110 -17.15 7.57 -14.13
CA PHE A 110 -18.13 8.10 -15.09
C PHE A 110 -19.30 7.13 -15.34
N ARG A 111 -19.05 5.82 -15.39
CA ARG A 111 -20.14 4.81 -15.45
C ARG A 111 -21.04 4.88 -14.23
N ARG A 112 -20.46 5.06 -13.02
CA ARG A 112 -21.26 5.25 -11.80
C ARG A 112 -22.09 6.53 -11.85
N ALA A 113 -21.55 7.62 -12.38
CA ALA A 113 -22.32 8.85 -12.60
C ALA A 113 -23.50 8.63 -13.56
N LEU A 114 -23.30 7.88 -14.65
CA LEU A 114 -24.36 7.55 -15.63
C LEU A 114 -25.42 6.58 -15.10
N LEU A 115 -25.06 5.73 -14.12
CA LEU A 115 -26.05 4.89 -13.44
C LEU A 115 -27.03 5.73 -12.61
N LEU A 116 -26.56 6.83 -12.02
CA LEU A 116 -27.37 7.75 -11.23
C LEU A 116 -28.14 8.74 -12.13
N ASP A 117 -27.48 9.29 -13.16
CA ASP A 117 -28.10 10.17 -14.15
C ASP A 117 -27.69 9.74 -15.57
N LYS A 118 -28.59 8.98 -16.19
CA LYS A 118 -28.43 8.46 -17.57
C LYS A 118 -28.38 9.55 -18.62
N THR A 119 -28.87 10.75 -18.32
CA THR A 119 -28.93 11.88 -19.26
C THR A 119 -27.72 12.82 -19.16
N SER A 120 -26.79 12.53 -18.24
CA SER A 120 -25.63 13.38 -17.99
C SER A 120 -24.66 13.39 -19.18
N ALA A 121 -24.78 14.40 -20.03
CA ALA A 121 -23.88 14.59 -21.18
C ALA A 121 -22.41 14.77 -20.75
N ALA A 122 -22.16 15.35 -19.56
CA ALA A 122 -20.81 15.49 -19.03
C ALA A 122 -20.20 14.13 -18.64
N ALA A 123 -20.99 13.24 -18.04
CA ALA A 123 -20.54 11.90 -17.68
C ALA A 123 -20.26 11.05 -18.93
N GLN A 124 -21.15 11.12 -19.93
CA GLN A 124 -20.99 10.40 -21.19
C GLN A 124 -19.73 10.84 -21.93
N ARG A 125 -19.53 12.15 -22.11
CA ARG A 125 -18.30 12.67 -22.73
C ARG A 125 -17.05 12.26 -21.96
N GLY A 126 -17.08 12.34 -20.62
CA GLY A 126 -16.00 11.88 -19.75
C GLY A 126 -15.67 10.42 -19.97
N LEU A 127 -16.70 9.55 -20.02
CA LEU A 127 -16.54 8.13 -20.29
C LEU A 127 -15.92 7.86 -21.67
N ASP A 128 -16.42 8.50 -22.72
CA ASP A 128 -15.90 8.32 -24.08
C ASP A 128 -14.45 8.79 -24.21
N THR A 129 -14.07 9.86 -23.50
CA THR A 129 -12.67 10.30 -23.44
C THR A 129 -11.79 9.30 -22.69
N ALA A 130 -12.27 8.76 -21.57
CA ALA A 130 -11.53 7.77 -20.79
C ALA A 130 -11.34 6.45 -21.55
N ILE A 131 -12.37 5.96 -22.25
CA ILE A 131 -12.27 4.74 -23.07
C ILE A 131 -11.30 4.93 -24.23
N ARG A 132 -11.34 6.07 -24.93
CA ARG A 132 -10.37 6.37 -26.01
C ARG A 132 -8.94 6.48 -25.47
N ALA A 133 -8.74 7.11 -24.33
CA ALA A 133 -7.44 7.20 -23.68
C ALA A 133 -6.91 5.81 -23.26
N HIS A 134 -7.78 4.97 -22.69
CA HIS A 134 -7.46 3.59 -22.36
C HIS A 134 -7.09 2.77 -23.60
N GLY A 135 -7.89 2.82 -24.66
CA GLY A 135 -7.60 2.11 -25.91
C GLY A 135 -6.28 2.55 -26.56
N ARG A 136 -5.94 3.84 -26.50
CA ARG A 136 -4.64 4.35 -26.97
C ARG A 136 -3.48 3.85 -26.11
N ALA A 137 -3.63 3.88 -24.79
CA ALA A 137 -2.60 3.37 -23.86
C ALA A 137 -2.39 1.86 -24.04
N HIS A 138 -3.48 1.09 -24.20
CA HIS A 138 -3.43 -0.34 -24.45
C HIS A 138 -2.84 -0.67 -25.83
N ALA A 139 -3.21 0.06 -26.89
CA ALA A 139 -2.63 -0.12 -28.21
C ALA A 139 -1.13 0.22 -28.23
N ALA A 140 -0.72 1.27 -27.53
CA ALA A 140 0.70 1.61 -27.34
C ALA A 140 1.45 0.48 -26.61
N ALA A 141 0.86 -0.06 -25.53
CA ALA A 141 1.44 -1.18 -24.80
C ALA A 141 1.54 -2.46 -25.65
N LEU A 142 0.54 -2.77 -26.48
CA LEU A 142 0.59 -3.91 -27.41
C LEU A 142 1.64 -3.71 -28.51
N GLN A 143 1.78 -2.49 -29.04
CA GLN A 143 2.81 -2.17 -30.01
C GLN A 143 4.21 -2.29 -29.40
N GLU A 144 4.36 -1.89 -28.14
CA GLU A 144 5.58 -2.05 -27.34
C GLU A 144 5.92 -3.53 -27.09
N GLN A 145 4.93 -4.35 -26.73
CA GLN A 145 5.07 -5.80 -26.60
C GLN A 145 5.42 -6.49 -27.94
N ALA A 146 4.81 -6.07 -29.05
CA ALA A 146 5.10 -6.61 -30.38
C ALA A 146 6.50 -6.21 -30.88
N GLY A 147 7.03 -5.05 -30.45
CA GLY A 147 8.42 -4.66 -30.66
C GLY A 147 9.41 -5.52 -29.88
N ALA A 148 9.07 -5.88 -28.63
CA ALA A 148 9.90 -6.74 -27.78
C ALA A 148 10.14 -8.14 -28.35
N GLY A 149 9.18 -8.70 -29.13
CA GLY A 149 9.33 -9.98 -29.83
C GLY A 149 10.31 -9.96 -31.01
N ARG A 150 10.71 -8.78 -31.51
CA ARG A 150 11.64 -8.62 -32.65
C ARG A 150 13.10 -8.39 -32.24
N GLY A 151 13.42 -8.44 -30.95
CA GLY A 151 14.78 -8.22 -30.44
C GLY A 151 15.16 -6.74 -30.27
N ASP A 152 14.30 -5.80 -30.68
CA ASP A 152 14.39 -4.40 -30.29
C ASP A 152 13.82 -4.25 -28.88
N ARG A 153 14.69 -4.36 -27.86
CA ARG A 153 14.32 -4.07 -26.47
C ARG A 153 14.34 -2.55 -26.26
N PRO A 154 13.22 -1.88 -25.93
CA PRO A 154 13.29 -0.61 -25.24
C PRO A 154 13.87 -0.87 -23.85
N GLY A 155 14.79 -0.01 -23.41
CA GLY A 155 15.38 -0.14 -22.08
C GLY A 155 14.36 0.03 -20.95
N LEU A 156 14.73 -0.43 -19.74
CA LEU A 156 14.05 -0.23 -18.45
C LEU A 156 13.19 1.04 -18.46
N SER A 157 11.91 0.88 -18.07
CA SER A 157 10.90 1.92 -17.99
C SER A 157 11.51 3.25 -17.53
N ARG A 158 11.64 4.17 -18.48
CA ARG A 158 12.05 5.54 -18.22
C ARG A 158 10.96 6.16 -17.33
N ARG A 159 11.33 6.76 -16.19
CA ARG A 159 10.79 8.12 -15.99
C ARG A 159 11.44 8.94 -17.11
N PRO A 160 10.71 9.40 -18.13
CA PRO A 160 11.31 10.32 -19.09
C PRO A 160 11.58 11.60 -18.31
N VAL A 161 12.80 11.72 -17.79
CA VAL A 161 13.36 13.02 -17.51
C VAL A 161 13.48 13.65 -18.90
N GLU A 162 12.61 14.62 -19.19
CA GLU A 162 12.67 15.36 -20.45
C GLU A 162 14.11 15.87 -20.64
N ALA A 163 14.61 15.97 -21.88
CA ALA A 163 16.02 16.34 -22.11
C ALA A 163 16.40 17.67 -21.41
N GLU A 164 15.44 18.59 -21.28
CA GLU A 164 15.57 19.83 -20.51
C GLU A 164 15.69 19.59 -19.00
N GLN A 165 14.89 18.69 -18.44
CA GLN A 165 14.96 18.31 -17.03
C GLN A 165 16.29 17.62 -16.70
N ALA A 166 16.83 16.81 -17.62
CA ALA A 166 18.10 16.13 -17.42
C ALA A 166 19.27 17.13 -17.43
N ALA A 167 19.20 18.12 -18.33
CA ALA A 167 20.17 19.22 -18.37
C ALA A 167 20.10 20.09 -17.11
N GLN A 168 18.90 20.39 -16.59
CA GLN A 168 18.71 21.10 -15.33
C GLN A 168 19.25 20.31 -14.14
N MET A 169 18.98 19.00 -14.09
CA MET A 169 19.54 18.10 -13.07
C MET A 169 21.07 18.14 -13.08
N LEU A 170 21.68 18.03 -14.27
CA LEU A 170 23.14 18.11 -14.40
C LEU A 170 23.66 19.45 -13.90
N HIS A 171 23.07 20.56 -14.35
CA HIS A 171 23.46 21.90 -13.92
C HIS A 171 23.34 22.09 -12.39
N SER A 172 22.23 21.64 -11.79
CA SER A 172 22.05 21.69 -10.33
C SER A 172 23.07 20.82 -9.59
N SER A 173 23.37 19.62 -10.11
CA SER A 173 24.32 18.70 -9.50
C SER A 173 25.75 19.25 -9.55
N GLU A 174 26.14 19.92 -10.63
CA GLU A 174 27.43 20.60 -10.75
C GLU A 174 27.53 21.77 -9.76
N GLY A 175 26.45 22.52 -9.56
CA GLY A 175 26.36 23.56 -8.54
C GLY A 175 26.53 23.01 -7.12
N MET A 176 25.85 21.90 -6.81
CA MET A 176 25.97 21.21 -5.51
C MET A 176 27.38 20.63 -5.32
N LEU A 177 27.98 20.07 -6.36
CA LEU A 177 29.33 19.50 -6.30
C LEU A 177 30.39 20.57 -6.03
N ARG A 178 30.23 21.78 -6.59
CA ARG A 178 31.09 22.92 -6.27
C ARG A 178 30.94 23.39 -4.82
N ALA A 179 29.71 23.34 -4.28
CA ALA A 179 29.43 23.75 -2.91
C ALA A 179 29.90 22.70 -1.88
N GLN A 180 29.77 21.41 -2.21
CA GLN A 180 30.05 20.29 -1.31
C GLN A 180 30.85 19.18 -2.03
N PRO A 181 32.15 19.40 -2.32
CA PRO A 181 32.98 18.48 -3.11
C PRO A 181 33.40 17.21 -2.37
N THR A 182 33.06 17.07 -1.09
CA THR A 182 33.39 15.89 -0.27
C THR A 182 32.17 15.04 0.05
N SER A 183 30.96 15.48 -0.35
CA SER A 183 29.71 14.81 0.01
C SER A 183 29.40 13.63 -0.92
N HIS A 184 29.33 12.43 -0.35
CA HIS A 184 29.03 11.21 -1.10
C HIS A 184 27.69 11.28 -1.83
N ALA A 185 26.64 11.79 -1.17
CA ALA A 185 25.30 11.92 -1.74
C ALA A 185 25.27 12.86 -2.97
N VAL A 186 26.08 13.93 -2.93
CA VAL A 186 26.22 14.88 -4.05
C VAL A 186 26.93 14.23 -5.23
N HIS A 187 27.97 13.43 -4.96
CA HIS A 187 28.64 12.65 -6.00
C HIS A 187 27.74 11.57 -6.62
N CYS A 188 26.88 10.89 -5.85
CA CYS A 188 25.89 9.96 -6.37
C CYS A 188 24.84 10.68 -7.25
N SER A 189 24.30 11.80 -6.77
CA SER A 189 23.34 12.63 -7.51
C SER A 189 23.93 13.16 -8.83
N HIS A 190 25.22 13.51 -8.84
CA HIS A 190 25.92 13.93 -10.05
C HIS A 190 26.11 12.77 -11.05
N ALA A 191 26.47 11.58 -10.56
CA ALA A 191 26.56 10.38 -11.40
C ALA A 191 25.21 10.00 -12.03
N GLU A 192 24.11 10.12 -11.29
CA GLU A 192 22.74 9.93 -11.80
C GLU A 192 22.40 10.95 -12.89
N ALA A 193 22.75 12.22 -12.69
CA ALA A 193 22.52 13.27 -13.69
C ALA A 193 23.32 13.02 -14.98
N LEU A 194 24.55 12.50 -14.88
CA LEU A 194 25.36 12.10 -16.03
C LEU A 194 24.75 10.92 -16.79
N ILE A 195 24.23 9.91 -16.07
CA ILE A 195 23.51 8.77 -16.66
C ILE A 195 22.22 9.25 -17.35
N ALA A 196 21.45 10.14 -16.72
CA ALA A 196 20.24 10.72 -17.28
C ALA A 196 20.53 11.51 -18.58
N CYS A 197 21.66 12.23 -18.63
CA CYS A 197 22.16 12.94 -19.81
C CYS A 197 22.78 12.02 -20.88
N ARG A 198 22.76 10.69 -20.69
CA ARG A 198 23.40 9.69 -21.57
C ARG A 198 24.93 9.82 -21.70
N ARG A 199 25.58 10.49 -20.74
CA ARG A 199 27.04 10.63 -20.64
C ARG A 199 27.63 9.48 -19.81
N TYR A 200 27.44 8.25 -20.29
CA TYR A 200 27.75 7.05 -19.50
C TYR A 200 29.24 6.85 -19.23
N SER A 201 30.12 7.25 -20.16
CA SER A 201 31.58 7.21 -19.96
C SER A 201 31.99 8.07 -18.76
N ASP A 202 31.46 9.28 -18.71
CA ASP A 202 31.78 10.29 -17.71
C ASP A 202 31.19 9.88 -16.36
N ALA A 203 29.97 9.32 -16.38
CA ALA A 203 29.35 8.73 -15.20
C ALA A 203 30.22 7.62 -14.61
N LEU A 204 30.69 6.66 -15.41
CA LEU A 204 31.50 5.54 -14.94
C LEU A 204 32.87 5.99 -14.40
N GLN A 205 33.50 6.97 -15.05
CA GLN A 205 34.72 7.60 -14.53
C GLN A 205 34.48 8.25 -13.17
N HIS A 206 33.39 9.00 -13.03
CA HIS A 206 33.04 9.64 -11.77
C HIS A 206 32.65 8.62 -10.68
N ILE A 207 31.92 7.56 -11.03
CA ILE A 207 31.53 6.47 -10.12
C ILE A 207 32.77 5.70 -9.61
N SER A 208 33.84 5.59 -10.42
CA SER A 208 35.07 4.93 -9.98
C SER A 208 35.70 5.58 -8.74
N LEU A 209 35.51 6.90 -8.59
CA LEU A 209 36.00 7.73 -7.49
C LEU A 209 35.14 7.65 -6.22
N LEU A 210 33.91 7.11 -6.31
CA LEU A 210 33.02 6.95 -5.16
C LEU A 210 33.56 5.92 -4.17
N GLN A 211 33.27 6.14 -2.88
CA GLN A 211 33.47 5.12 -1.85
C GLN A 211 32.67 3.85 -2.19
N PRO A 212 33.20 2.65 -1.89
CA PRO A 212 32.50 1.40 -2.13
C PRO A 212 31.21 1.34 -1.31
N GLY A 213 30.10 0.97 -1.96
CA GLY A 213 28.77 0.98 -1.36
C GLY A 213 27.71 0.56 -2.38
N VAL A 214 26.47 0.39 -1.91
CA VAL A 214 25.34 -0.08 -2.72
C VAL A 214 25.07 0.89 -3.89
N ASP A 215 25.14 2.20 -3.63
CA ASP A 215 24.92 3.23 -4.64
C ASP A 215 25.97 3.16 -5.76
N LYS A 216 27.25 2.96 -5.41
CA LYS A 216 28.33 2.77 -6.39
C LYS A 216 28.07 1.56 -7.28
N LEU A 217 27.72 0.42 -6.70
CA LEU A 217 27.45 -0.82 -7.44
C LEU A 217 26.23 -0.68 -8.36
N TYR A 218 25.16 -0.06 -7.85
CA TYR A 218 23.94 0.19 -8.63
C TYR A 218 24.23 1.13 -9.81
N LEU A 219 24.87 2.28 -9.56
CA LEU A 219 25.20 3.25 -10.59
C LEU A 219 26.19 2.69 -11.62
N GLN A 220 27.15 1.88 -11.18
CA GLN A 220 28.10 1.19 -12.06
C GLN A 220 27.39 0.16 -12.94
N ALA A 221 26.52 -0.66 -12.37
CA ALA A 221 25.71 -1.63 -13.10
C ALA A 221 24.78 -0.94 -14.10
N GLU A 222 24.12 0.15 -13.70
CA GLU A 222 23.26 0.94 -14.58
C GLU A 222 24.07 1.56 -15.74
N GLY A 223 25.21 2.21 -15.46
CA GLY A 223 26.07 2.78 -16.49
C GLY A 223 26.58 1.74 -17.50
N LEU A 224 27.05 0.59 -17.03
CA LEU A 224 27.52 -0.52 -17.89
C LEU A 224 26.40 -1.15 -18.69
N TRP A 225 25.22 -1.33 -18.09
CA TRP A 225 24.05 -1.87 -18.76
C TRP A 225 23.58 -0.94 -19.89
N ARG A 226 23.58 0.38 -19.67
CA ARG A 226 23.24 1.39 -20.69
C ARG A 226 24.23 1.46 -21.85
N GLN A 227 25.46 0.98 -21.65
CA GLN A 227 26.48 0.79 -22.70
C GLN A 227 26.41 -0.59 -23.37
N ALA A 228 25.39 -1.40 -23.08
CA ALA A 228 25.22 -2.78 -23.57
C ALA A 228 26.29 -3.78 -23.06
N HIS A 229 27.00 -3.47 -21.98
CA HIS A 229 27.94 -4.38 -21.31
C HIS A 229 27.23 -5.25 -20.24
N LEU A 230 26.27 -6.08 -20.68
CA LEU A 230 25.40 -6.90 -19.83
C LEU A 230 26.15 -7.84 -18.87
N ALA A 231 27.21 -8.50 -19.34
CA ALA A 231 27.98 -9.43 -18.51
C ALA A 231 28.69 -8.72 -17.34
N ALA A 232 29.24 -7.52 -17.60
CA ALA A 232 29.91 -6.71 -16.59
C ALA A 232 28.92 -6.07 -15.60
N ALA A 233 27.74 -5.65 -16.08
CA ALA A 233 26.67 -5.16 -15.22
C ALA A 233 26.15 -6.24 -14.25
N ASN A 234 25.94 -7.46 -14.75
CA ASN A 234 25.51 -8.59 -13.91
C ASN A 234 26.57 -9.02 -12.89
N ALA A 235 27.86 -8.96 -13.26
CA ALA A 235 28.96 -9.23 -12.34
C ALA A 235 29.03 -8.19 -11.20
N ALA A 236 28.84 -6.91 -11.50
CA ALA A 236 28.80 -5.83 -10.50
C ALA A 236 27.64 -6.01 -9.50
N LEU A 237 26.48 -6.49 -9.96
CA LEU A 237 25.31 -6.76 -9.10
C LEU A 237 25.39 -8.07 -8.31
N SER A 238 26.33 -8.95 -8.67
CA SER A 238 26.49 -10.27 -8.04
C SER A 238 27.45 -10.24 -6.83
N ASP A 239 28.04 -9.08 -6.51
CA ASP A 239 28.93 -8.91 -5.36
C ASP A 239 28.13 -8.86 -4.04
N LYS A 240 28.20 -9.97 -3.30
CA LYS A 240 27.45 -10.19 -2.04
C LYS A 240 28.15 -9.62 -0.80
N SER A 241 29.33 -9.02 -0.95
CA SER A 241 30.17 -8.55 0.16
C SER A 241 29.57 -7.37 0.95
N HIS A 242 28.66 -6.60 0.34
CA HIS A 242 28.09 -5.39 0.94
C HIS A 242 26.71 -5.57 1.60
N LEU A 243 26.14 -6.78 1.61
CA LEU A 243 24.80 -7.05 2.17
C LEU A 243 24.66 -6.65 3.64
N ASN A 244 25.74 -6.72 4.43
CA ASN A 244 25.74 -6.30 5.84
C ASN A 244 25.74 -4.76 6.01
N GLN A 245 26.31 -4.03 5.06
CA GLN A 245 26.28 -2.56 5.04
C GLN A 245 24.90 -2.04 4.56
N GLY A 246 24.26 -2.76 3.64
CA GLY A 246 22.96 -2.40 3.09
C GLY A 246 21.83 -2.33 4.12
N VAL A 247 21.76 -3.28 5.06
CA VAL A 247 20.70 -3.27 6.11
C VAL A 247 20.85 -2.07 7.05
N SER A 248 22.08 -1.71 7.43
CA SER A 248 22.33 -0.52 8.28
C SER A 248 21.91 0.76 7.56
N LEU A 249 22.38 0.96 6.32
CA LEU A 249 22.07 2.14 5.52
C LEU A 249 20.57 2.26 5.23
N LEU A 250 19.89 1.15 4.94
CA LEU A 250 18.45 1.13 4.75
C LEU A 250 17.70 1.44 6.05
N SER A 251 18.23 1.04 7.20
CA SER A 251 17.65 1.37 8.51
C SER A 251 17.76 2.86 8.81
N ASP A 252 18.93 3.46 8.55
CA ASP A 252 19.16 4.89 8.74
C ASP A 252 18.25 5.72 7.82
N LEU A 253 18.14 5.34 6.54
CA LEU A 253 17.26 5.99 5.58
C LEU A 253 15.78 5.86 5.96
N LEU A 254 15.34 4.70 6.45
CA LEU A 254 13.98 4.51 6.94
C LEU A 254 13.67 5.34 8.19
N ALA A 255 14.67 5.68 9.01
CA ALA A 255 14.49 6.53 10.18
C ALA A 255 14.29 8.00 9.81
N GLU A 256 14.88 8.46 8.70
CA GLU A 256 14.73 9.83 8.19
C GLU A 256 13.44 10.05 7.39
N LEU A 257 12.85 8.96 6.86
CA LEU A 257 11.64 9.03 6.05
C LEU A 257 10.38 9.08 6.91
N GLN A 258 9.46 9.97 6.54
CA GLN A 258 8.10 10.00 7.09
C GLN A 258 7.20 9.03 6.31
N PRO A 259 6.71 7.92 6.93
CA PRO A 259 5.95 6.88 6.23
C PRO A 259 4.65 7.39 5.60
N GLU A 260 4.04 8.40 6.23
CA GLU A 260 2.76 9.00 5.85
C GLU A 260 2.85 9.81 4.56
N VAL A 261 4.03 10.36 4.26
CA VAL A 261 4.28 11.20 3.09
C VAL A 261 4.71 10.36 1.88
N CYS A 262 5.45 9.28 2.14
CA CYS A 262 6.14 8.47 1.12
C CYS A 262 5.86 6.96 1.26
N SER A 263 4.60 6.57 1.48
CA SER A 263 4.21 5.17 1.81
C SER A 263 4.77 4.13 0.84
N GLY A 264 4.71 4.39 -0.47
CA GLY A 264 5.20 3.46 -1.50
C GLY A 264 6.72 3.29 -1.48
N LEU A 265 7.47 4.38 -1.31
CA LEU A 265 8.93 4.34 -1.21
C LEU A 265 9.35 3.66 0.11
N TYR A 266 8.66 3.98 1.20
CA TYR A 266 8.89 3.38 2.52
C TYR A 266 8.68 1.87 2.50
N ALA A 267 7.57 1.40 1.91
CA ALA A 267 7.29 -0.03 1.73
C ALA A 267 8.32 -0.72 0.82
N GLU A 268 8.76 -0.07 -0.27
CA GLU A 268 9.79 -0.64 -1.15
C GLU A 268 11.15 -0.79 -0.45
N LEU A 269 11.55 0.19 0.36
CA LEU A 269 12.78 0.14 1.14
C LEU A 269 12.74 -0.97 2.21
N LEU A 270 11.61 -1.13 2.89
CA LEU A 270 11.38 -2.24 3.82
C LEU A 270 11.49 -3.60 3.13
N VAL A 271 10.91 -3.77 1.94
CA VAL A 271 11.03 -5.01 1.16
C VAL A 271 12.49 -5.31 0.78
N LYS A 272 13.26 -4.28 0.39
CA LYS A 272 14.69 -4.43 0.08
C LYS A 272 15.52 -4.80 1.31
N LYS A 273 15.21 -4.18 2.46
CA LYS A 273 15.82 -4.50 3.76
C LYS A 273 15.53 -5.94 4.18
N ALA A 274 14.28 -6.38 4.06
CA ALA A 274 13.86 -7.75 4.34
C ALA A 274 14.52 -8.78 3.42
N ALA A 275 14.73 -8.44 2.14
CA ALA A 275 15.43 -9.32 1.21
C ALA A 275 16.89 -9.54 1.63
N ALA A 276 17.57 -8.49 2.09
CA ALA A 276 18.94 -8.57 2.60
C ALA A 276 19.00 -9.36 3.92
N GLN A 277 18.06 -9.14 4.85
CA GLN A 277 17.96 -9.87 6.12
C GLN A 277 17.70 -11.37 5.92
N ARG A 278 16.82 -11.73 4.98
CA ARG A 278 16.56 -13.14 4.61
C ARG A 278 17.85 -13.84 4.15
N GLN A 279 18.66 -13.17 3.33
CA GLN A 279 19.95 -13.71 2.88
C GLN A 279 20.96 -13.85 4.02
N GLN A 280 20.84 -13.04 5.07
CA GLN A 280 21.62 -13.16 6.31
C GLN A 280 21.07 -14.23 7.27
N GLY A 281 19.96 -14.90 6.93
CA GLY A 281 19.30 -15.89 7.79
C GLY A 281 18.44 -15.29 8.91
N GLN A 282 18.27 -13.96 8.95
CA GLN A 282 17.42 -13.27 9.94
C GLN A 282 15.96 -13.26 9.49
N LEU A 283 15.36 -14.45 9.42
CA LEU A 283 14.02 -14.65 8.84
C LEU A 283 12.92 -13.96 9.64
N ASP A 284 13.00 -13.94 10.98
CA ASP A 284 11.98 -13.33 11.84
C ASP A 284 11.94 -11.80 11.71
N VAL A 285 13.11 -11.16 11.63
CA VAL A 285 13.23 -9.70 11.45
C VAL A 285 12.75 -9.30 10.04
N ALA A 286 13.08 -10.11 9.03
CA ALA A 286 12.60 -9.92 7.67
C ALA A 286 11.06 -9.98 7.59
N LEU A 287 10.41 -10.89 8.32
CA LEU A 287 8.95 -10.94 8.38
C LEU A 287 8.35 -9.67 9.00
N GLN A 288 8.93 -9.15 10.08
CA GLN A 288 8.45 -7.93 10.72
C GLN A 288 8.52 -6.74 9.75
N ASP A 289 9.64 -6.57 9.04
CA ASP A 289 9.80 -5.50 8.05
C ASP A 289 8.81 -5.68 6.88
N LEU A 290 8.49 -6.92 6.47
CA LEU A 290 7.50 -7.22 5.43
C LEU A 290 6.06 -6.99 5.89
N ASP A 291 5.72 -7.32 7.13
CA ASP A 291 4.40 -7.04 7.71
C ASP A 291 4.17 -5.53 7.81
N CYS A 292 5.20 -4.77 8.21
CA CYS A 292 5.19 -3.31 8.16
C CYS A 292 5.01 -2.80 6.73
N ALA A 293 5.71 -3.37 5.75
CA ALA A 293 5.55 -2.99 4.34
C ALA A 293 4.13 -3.24 3.83
N MET A 294 3.51 -4.36 4.21
CA MET A 294 2.12 -4.66 3.83
C MET A 294 1.08 -3.77 4.49
N ALA A 295 1.36 -3.25 5.70
CA ALA A 295 0.45 -2.30 6.34
C ALA A 295 0.26 -1.03 5.50
N TRP A 296 1.31 -0.64 4.76
CA TRP A 296 1.30 0.52 3.86
C TRP A 296 0.85 0.16 2.44
N GLU A 297 1.35 -0.94 1.88
CA GLU A 297 1.06 -1.39 0.51
C GLU A 297 0.60 -2.86 0.49
N PRO A 298 -0.69 -3.14 0.80
CA PRO A 298 -1.20 -4.50 0.96
C PRO A 298 -1.23 -5.33 -0.33
N GLU A 299 -1.24 -4.68 -1.49
CA GLU A 299 -1.32 -5.30 -2.82
C GLU A 299 0.04 -5.33 -3.53
N SER A 300 1.13 -5.08 -2.82
CA SER A 300 2.49 -5.15 -3.39
C SER A 300 2.88 -6.59 -3.72
N ALA A 301 2.91 -6.92 -5.01
CA ALA A 301 3.29 -8.25 -5.49
C ALA A 301 4.68 -8.69 -5.02
N LYS A 302 5.67 -7.78 -5.04
CA LYS A 302 7.04 -8.05 -4.56
C LYS A 302 7.07 -8.37 -3.07
N CYS A 303 6.25 -7.68 -2.27
CA CYS A 303 6.16 -7.93 -0.83
C CYS A 303 5.52 -9.29 -0.55
N LEU A 304 4.37 -9.60 -1.19
CA LEU A 304 3.68 -10.89 -1.05
C LEU A 304 4.59 -12.06 -1.47
N GLN A 305 5.28 -11.93 -2.60
CA GLN A 305 6.20 -12.97 -3.07
C GLN A 305 7.34 -13.19 -2.06
N LEU A 306 8.01 -12.11 -1.62
CA LEU A 306 9.12 -12.22 -0.69
C LEU A 306 8.69 -12.78 0.66
N ARG A 307 7.54 -12.35 1.19
CA ARG A 307 6.98 -12.84 2.45
C ARG A 307 6.58 -14.31 2.38
N ALA A 308 5.96 -14.73 1.28
CA ALA A 308 5.64 -16.13 1.04
C ALA A 308 6.90 -17.02 1.00
N LEU A 309 7.99 -16.52 0.42
CA LEU A 309 9.28 -17.21 0.40
C LEU A 309 9.92 -17.30 1.79
N VAL A 310 9.85 -16.23 2.59
CA VAL A 310 10.36 -16.25 3.97
C VAL A 310 9.56 -17.22 4.85
N TYR A 311 8.21 -17.22 4.76
CA TYR A 311 7.38 -18.19 5.48
C TYR A 311 7.68 -19.64 5.07
N ARG A 312 8.00 -19.87 3.79
CA ARG A 312 8.42 -21.18 3.30
C ARG A 312 9.74 -21.63 3.95
N GLU A 313 10.71 -20.73 4.10
CA GLU A 313 11.99 -21.02 4.74
C GLU A 313 11.87 -21.27 6.25
N ILE A 314 10.94 -20.59 6.91
CA ILE A 314 10.59 -20.83 8.32
C ILE A 314 9.84 -22.15 8.51
N GLY A 315 9.21 -22.68 7.45
CA GLY A 315 8.39 -23.89 7.48
C GLY A 315 6.90 -23.63 7.76
N ASN A 316 6.45 -22.36 7.74
CA ASN A 316 5.05 -22.01 7.84
C ASN A 316 4.37 -22.03 6.46
N TYR A 317 4.05 -23.23 5.99
CA TYR A 317 3.49 -23.44 4.65
C TYR A 317 2.08 -22.88 4.49
N THR A 318 1.32 -22.74 5.57
CA THR A 318 -0.06 -22.21 5.53
C THR A 318 -0.09 -20.73 5.13
N GLN A 319 0.71 -19.89 5.78
CA GLN A 319 0.81 -18.46 5.46
C GLN A 319 1.46 -18.23 4.09
N SER A 320 2.49 -19.03 3.77
CA SER A 320 3.11 -19.03 2.45
C SER A 320 2.08 -19.27 1.34
N PHE A 321 1.22 -20.30 1.49
CA PHE A 321 0.15 -20.59 0.53
C PHE A 321 -0.88 -19.45 0.43
N MET A 322 -1.26 -18.82 1.55
CA MET A 322 -2.19 -17.68 1.55
C MET A 322 -1.64 -16.50 0.75
N ASP A 323 -0.35 -16.18 0.92
CA ASP A 323 0.30 -15.07 0.21
C ASP A 323 0.48 -15.37 -1.28
N PHE A 324 0.87 -16.58 -1.65
CA PHE A 324 0.90 -16.99 -3.06
C PHE A 324 -0.50 -17.01 -3.69
N THR A 325 -1.54 -17.33 -2.93
CA THR A 325 -2.94 -17.28 -3.42
C THR A 325 -3.35 -15.83 -3.70
N ARG A 326 -2.93 -14.88 -2.87
CA ARG A 326 -3.14 -13.45 -3.13
C ARG A 326 -2.33 -12.99 -4.34
N LEU A 327 -1.08 -13.43 -4.44
CA LEU A 327 -0.20 -13.11 -5.57
C LEU A 327 -0.77 -13.62 -6.90
N GLY A 328 -1.28 -14.86 -6.94
CA GLY A 328 -1.92 -15.42 -8.14
C GLY A 328 -3.21 -14.72 -8.56
N LYS A 329 -3.91 -14.05 -7.63
CA LYS A 329 -5.05 -13.18 -7.98
C LYS A 329 -4.60 -11.86 -8.60
N LEU A 330 -3.45 -11.33 -8.18
CA LEU A 330 -2.86 -10.10 -8.72
C LEU A 330 -2.22 -10.34 -10.09
N MET A 331 -1.64 -11.53 -10.29
CA MET A 331 -0.91 -11.92 -11.50
C MET A 331 -1.44 -13.26 -12.03
N PRO A 332 -2.64 -13.29 -12.65
CA PRO A 332 -3.28 -14.52 -13.10
C PRO A 332 -2.60 -15.17 -14.30
N ASP A 333 -1.88 -14.39 -15.11
CA ASP A 333 -1.24 -14.85 -16.35
C ASP A 333 0.25 -15.22 -16.15
N ASP A 334 0.78 -15.11 -14.93
CA ASP A 334 2.18 -15.39 -14.63
C ASP A 334 2.38 -16.89 -14.29
N ALA A 335 3.05 -17.60 -15.20
CA ALA A 335 3.32 -19.02 -15.07
C ALA A 335 4.23 -19.34 -13.86
N GLU A 336 5.19 -18.47 -13.53
CA GLU A 336 6.09 -18.68 -12.40
C GLU A 336 5.34 -18.58 -11.07
N VAL A 337 4.44 -17.59 -10.96
CA VAL A 337 3.57 -17.42 -9.78
C VAL A 337 2.64 -18.62 -9.61
N PHE A 338 2.10 -19.15 -10.70
CA PHE A 338 1.24 -20.33 -10.68
C PHE A 338 2.00 -21.58 -10.24
N GLU A 339 3.23 -21.78 -10.74
CA GLU A 339 4.10 -22.88 -10.29
C GLU A 339 4.44 -22.76 -8.80
N GLU A 340 4.83 -21.57 -8.34
CA GLU A 340 5.13 -21.33 -6.93
C GLU A 340 3.91 -21.55 -6.02
N LEU A 341 2.72 -21.17 -6.48
CA LEU A 341 1.45 -21.47 -5.79
C LEU A 341 1.19 -22.98 -5.70
N GLN A 342 1.39 -23.73 -6.80
CA GLN A 342 1.23 -25.18 -6.79
C GLN A 342 2.24 -25.85 -5.85
N GLN A 343 3.49 -25.39 -5.85
CA GLN A 343 4.53 -25.89 -4.95
C GLN A 343 4.18 -25.59 -3.48
N ALA A 344 3.70 -24.39 -3.19
CA ALA A 344 3.25 -24.02 -1.85
C ALA A 344 2.05 -24.87 -1.40
N ALA A 345 1.10 -25.17 -2.29
CA ALA A 345 -0.03 -26.04 -2.01
C ALA A 345 0.40 -27.47 -1.68
N ARG A 346 1.32 -28.04 -2.48
CA ARG A 346 1.87 -29.39 -2.23
C ARG A 346 2.58 -29.46 -0.87
N ARG A 347 3.48 -28.51 -0.60
CA ARG A 347 4.19 -28.45 0.69
C ARG A 347 3.26 -28.24 1.88
N CYS A 348 2.17 -27.48 1.70
CA CYS A 348 1.15 -27.32 2.72
C CYS A 348 0.38 -28.63 3.00
N LEU A 349 0.18 -29.48 1.99
CA LEU A 349 -0.46 -30.79 2.12
C LEU A 349 0.49 -31.87 2.67
N ASP A 350 1.78 -31.78 2.37
CA ASP A 350 2.80 -32.74 2.80
C ASP A 350 3.36 -32.45 4.20
N SER A 351 3.12 -31.25 4.75
CA SER A 351 3.52 -30.87 6.11
C SER A 351 2.84 -31.76 7.15
N PRO A 352 3.53 -32.23 8.22
CA PRO A 352 2.93 -33.05 9.28
C PRO A 352 1.82 -32.35 10.10
N GLU A 353 1.60 -31.04 9.91
CA GLU A 353 0.38 -30.36 10.35
C GLU A 353 -0.87 -30.79 9.56
N ALA A 354 -0.68 -31.35 8.36
CA ALA A 354 -1.72 -31.97 7.54
C ALA A 354 -1.89 -33.47 7.90
N GLY A 355 -2.22 -33.73 9.16
CA GLY A 355 -2.89 -34.96 9.57
C GLY A 355 -4.32 -35.03 8.99
N PRO A 356 -4.92 -36.23 8.88
CA PRO A 356 -6.03 -36.50 7.97
C PRO A 356 -7.26 -35.66 8.29
N LYS A 357 -7.73 -34.90 7.29
CA LYS A 357 -9.03 -34.19 7.24
C LYS A 357 -9.57 -33.73 8.61
N SER A 358 -9.13 -32.57 9.08
CA SER A 358 -9.92 -31.83 10.07
C SER A 358 -9.89 -30.32 9.80
N HIS A 359 -11.05 -29.82 9.38
CA HIS A 359 -11.67 -28.52 9.68
C HIS A 359 -10.75 -27.46 10.29
N GLY A 360 -10.76 -26.27 9.68
CA GLY A 360 -10.11 -25.06 10.19
C GLY A 360 -10.29 -24.90 11.71
N HIS A 361 -9.19 -25.12 12.42
CA HIS A 361 -9.03 -24.78 13.82
C HIS A 361 -7.92 -23.74 13.95
N THR A 362 -8.23 -22.52 13.54
CA THR A 362 -7.70 -21.36 14.24
C THR A 362 -8.19 -21.45 15.69
N ALA A 363 -7.39 -21.05 16.67
CA ALA A 363 -7.74 -21.12 18.10
C ALA A 363 -9.15 -20.57 18.42
N SER A 364 -9.66 -19.64 17.61
CA SER A 364 -11.04 -19.14 17.62
C SER A 364 -12.11 -20.23 17.49
N SER A 365 -11.93 -21.20 16.60
CA SER A 365 -12.87 -22.32 16.37
C SER A 365 -12.97 -23.28 17.56
N THR A 366 -11.89 -23.42 18.33
CA THR A 366 -11.87 -24.19 19.58
C THR A 366 -12.71 -23.51 20.67
N TRP A 367 -12.61 -22.18 20.81
CA TRP A 367 -13.41 -21.42 21.78
C TRP A 367 -14.91 -21.45 21.47
N TYR A 368 -15.28 -21.33 20.19
CA TYR A 368 -16.69 -21.48 19.77
C TYR A 368 -17.22 -22.89 20.06
N LYS A 369 -16.40 -23.95 19.84
CA LYS A 369 -16.76 -25.32 20.21
C LYS A 369 -16.96 -25.51 21.72
N THR A 370 -16.12 -24.91 22.57
CA THR A 370 -16.27 -24.98 24.04
C THR A 370 -17.60 -24.38 24.50
N LEU A 371 -18.10 -23.34 23.81
CA LEU A 371 -19.41 -22.74 24.07
C LEU A 371 -20.57 -23.42 23.34
N GLY A 372 -20.31 -24.46 22.54
CA GLY A 372 -21.32 -25.15 21.74
C GLY A 372 -21.89 -24.32 20.58
N LEU A 373 -21.11 -23.34 20.10
CA LEU A 373 -21.51 -22.40 19.06
C LEU A 373 -20.78 -22.66 17.75
N HIS A 374 -21.38 -22.24 16.64
CA HIS A 374 -20.72 -22.23 15.34
C HIS A 374 -19.78 -21.02 15.23
N ALA A 375 -18.71 -21.12 14.43
CA ALA A 375 -17.72 -20.06 14.24
C ALA A 375 -18.27 -18.76 13.62
N SER A 376 -19.54 -18.75 13.18
CA SER A 376 -20.26 -17.59 12.66
C SER A 376 -21.23 -16.96 13.68
N ALA A 377 -21.20 -17.39 14.95
CA ALA A 377 -22.12 -16.91 15.99
C ALA A 377 -21.85 -15.44 16.36
N SER A 378 -22.91 -14.70 16.67
CA SER A 378 -22.78 -13.29 17.04
C SER A 378 -22.31 -13.12 18.49
N ASN A 379 -21.78 -11.94 18.84
CA ASN A 379 -21.43 -11.60 20.22
C ASN A 379 -22.63 -11.62 21.19
N ALA A 380 -23.87 -11.57 20.69
CA ALA A 380 -25.07 -11.79 21.51
C ALA A 380 -25.24 -13.28 21.86
N ASP A 381 -25.00 -14.16 20.90
CA ASP A 381 -25.10 -15.62 21.06
C ASP A 381 -24.02 -16.14 22.00
N VAL A 382 -22.79 -15.63 21.88
CA VAL A 382 -21.66 -15.93 22.79
C VAL A 382 -22.00 -15.59 24.24
N ARG A 383 -22.58 -14.41 24.48
CA ARG A 383 -23.02 -13.99 25.82
C ARG A 383 -24.17 -14.84 26.36
N CYS A 384 -25.10 -15.25 25.50
CA CYS A 384 -26.20 -16.12 25.88
C CYS A 384 -25.70 -17.51 26.29
N ALA A 385 -24.85 -18.12 25.46
CA ALA A 385 -24.27 -19.44 25.71
C ALA A 385 -23.42 -19.44 26.99
N TYR A 386 -22.60 -18.40 27.20
CA TYR A 386 -21.82 -18.26 28.43
C TYR A 386 -22.71 -18.23 29.68
N ARG A 387 -23.78 -17.43 29.70
CA ARG A 387 -24.68 -17.36 30.87
C ARG A 387 -25.35 -18.70 31.18
N GLN A 388 -25.74 -19.44 30.14
CA GLN A 388 -26.37 -20.75 30.31
C GLN A 388 -25.37 -21.79 30.85
N LEU A 389 -24.16 -21.84 30.28
CA LEU A 389 -23.13 -22.82 30.64
C LEU A 389 -22.48 -22.49 32.00
N ALA A 390 -22.18 -21.22 32.27
CA ALA A 390 -21.67 -20.75 33.56
C ALA A 390 -22.68 -21.04 34.67
N GLY A 391 -23.98 -20.83 34.43
CA GLY A 391 -25.04 -21.18 35.38
C GLY A 391 -25.20 -22.69 35.62
N LYS A 392 -24.79 -23.54 34.67
CA LYS A 392 -24.83 -25.01 34.78
C LYS A 392 -23.61 -25.59 35.51
N TRP A 393 -22.43 -25.06 35.23
CA TRP A 393 -21.15 -25.56 35.75
C TRP A 393 -20.59 -24.73 36.92
N HIS A 394 -21.36 -23.79 37.46
CA HIS A 394 -20.93 -23.00 38.61
C HIS A 394 -20.53 -23.88 39.81
N PRO A 395 -19.36 -23.64 40.45
CA PRO A 395 -18.86 -24.48 41.55
C PRO A 395 -19.88 -24.70 42.68
N ASP A 396 -20.67 -23.69 43.02
CA ASP A 396 -21.70 -23.76 44.08
C ASP A 396 -22.73 -24.87 43.88
N LYS A 397 -23.04 -25.26 42.64
CA LYS A 397 -24.02 -26.33 42.34
C LYS A 397 -23.44 -27.74 42.50
N TRP A 398 -22.13 -27.85 42.65
CA TRP A 398 -21.42 -29.13 42.64
C TRP A 398 -20.74 -29.44 44.00
N ILE A 399 -20.87 -28.56 45.00
CA ILE A 399 -20.27 -28.72 46.36
C ILE A 399 -20.68 -30.03 47.07
N ASN A 400 -21.90 -30.54 46.82
CA ASN A 400 -22.40 -31.75 47.50
C ASN A 400 -22.12 -33.05 46.74
N LYS A 401 -21.37 -32.99 45.62
CA LYS A 401 -21.05 -34.15 44.78
C LYS A 401 -19.66 -34.74 45.09
N SER A 402 -19.33 -35.84 44.43
CA SER A 402 -18.04 -36.50 44.62
C SER A 402 -16.88 -35.57 44.22
N LYS A 403 -15.72 -35.74 44.87
CA LYS A 403 -14.53 -34.91 44.64
C LYS A 403 -14.11 -34.88 43.16
N SER A 404 -14.25 -36.00 42.46
CA SER A 404 -13.96 -36.10 41.02
C SER A 404 -14.93 -35.26 40.16
N GLU A 405 -16.23 -35.25 40.50
CA GLU A 405 -17.23 -34.44 39.78
C GLU A 405 -17.06 -32.94 40.06
N GLN A 406 -16.61 -32.56 41.26
CA GLN A 406 -16.28 -31.17 41.61
C GLN A 406 -15.11 -30.65 40.77
N GLU A 407 -14.04 -31.44 40.66
CA GLU A 407 -12.87 -31.10 39.85
C GLU A 407 -13.23 -30.99 38.36
N GLN A 408 -14.08 -31.88 37.85
CA GLN A 408 -14.58 -31.81 36.47
C GLN A 408 -15.44 -30.56 36.22
N ALA A 409 -16.36 -30.23 37.13
CA ALA A 409 -17.19 -29.05 37.01
C ALA A 409 -16.36 -27.75 37.06
N SER A 410 -15.38 -27.69 37.96
CA SER A 410 -14.44 -26.56 38.06
C SER A 410 -13.62 -26.38 36.78
N LYS A 411 -13.10 -27.49 36.22
CA LYS A 411 -12.35 -27.46 34.96
C LYS A 411 -13.22 -26.99 33.80
N GLN A 412 -14.44 -27.51 33.67
CA GLN A 412 -15.39 -27.08 32.64
C GLN A 412 -15.74 -25.59 32.78
N PHE A 413 -15.95 -25.12 34.01
CA PHE A 413 -16.22 -23.70 34.26
C PHE A 413 -15.06 -22.79 33.87
N ALA A 414 -13.82 -23.20 34.17
CA ALA A 414 -12.61 -22.49 33.75
C ALA A 414 -12.50 -22.42 32.21
N ASP A 415 -12.66 -23.55 31.52
CA ASP A 415 -12.59 -23.62 30.05
C ASP A 415 -13.65 -22.72 29.38
N ILE A 416 -14.87 -22.69 29.93
CA ILE A 416 -15.98 -21.83 29.46
C ILE A 416 -15.65 -20.34 29.67
N SER A 417 -15.05 -19.99 30.81
CA SER A 417 -14.67 -18.62 31.15
C SER A 417 -13.54 -18.11 30.27
N ASP A 418 -12.53 -18.94 30.01
CA ASP A 418 -11.40 -18.61 29.14
C ASP A 418 -11.85 -18.44 27.68
N ALA A 419 -12.76 -19.31 27.21
CA ALA A 419 -13.38 -19.19 25.89
C ALA A 419 -14.14 -17.86 25.72
N TYR A 420 -14.92 -17.47 26.73
CA TYR A 420 -15.64 -16.19 26.70
C TYR A 420 -14.70 -14.98 26.73
N ALA A 421 -13.65 -15.02 27.55
CA ALA A 421 -12.65 -13.95 27.64
C ALA A 421 -11.85 -13.80 26.34
N ALA A 422 -11.53 -14.90 25.65
CA ALA A 422 -10.82 -14.88 24.38
C ALA A 422 -11.69 -14.32 23.24
N LEU A 423 -12.97 -14.70 23.17
CA LEU A 423 -13.89 -14.26 22.12
C LEU A 423 -14.38 -12.81 22.28
N ASN A 424 -14.34 -12.25 23.48
CA ASN A 424 -14.75 -10.87 23.74
C ASN A 424 -13.60 -9.85 23.68
N LYS A 425 -12.34 -10.31 23.52
CA LYS A 425 -11.14 -9.48 23.34
C LYS A 425 -10.70 -9.33 21.87
N ALA A 426 -11.21 -10.19 20.99
CA ALA A 426 -11.02 -10.14 19.53
C ALA A 426 -12.14 -9.32 18.89
#